data_AF-A0A084SK99-F1
#
_entry.id   AF-A0A084SK99-F1
#
_cell.length_a   1.000
_cell.length_b   1.000
_cell.length_c   1.000
_cell.angle_alpha   90.00
_cell.angle_beta   90.00
_cell.angle_gamma   90.00
#
_symmetry.space_group_name_H-M   'P 1'
#
loop_
_entity.id
_entity.type
_entity.pdbx_description
1 polymer ?
#
loop_
_entity_poly.entity_id
_entity_poly.type
_entity_poly.pdbx_seq_one_letter_code
_entity_poly.pdbx_strand_id
1 'polypeptide(L)'
;MATDMTPVRTTSRTWLLLVLLAVASSACGPRTKQQRQSHGEKRTDEATLLLNEATNHLRELNADRAEPLLAKAQETLAHPDVELSPEGEMLRSELAELQARVPRVREEKVRREKQAVAERERKELEAAVEKQRDAVMEALFAANEALDALEGKEAGSAQVTAASDAIQRTRERVKAGKELEAKSEDYAASARSTERKLEQAEARLKQGRKVIDFVSGPLSGSLEAPELEKKARKEKDIAARLSLYTEVRDRHRVCGSEAEKLLSEMPELARSPLPVKGRPMVLKAVITGCKKKAGLTQRTVVKLEKAKVKFEKAQAKREKAREAAKQKALARKRK
;
A
#
# COMPACT_ATOMS: atom_id res chain seq x y z
N MET A 1 -58.38 37.26 64.95
CA MET A 1 -58.73 35.84 64.77
C MET A 1 -58.07 35.10 65.91
N ALA A 2 -58.79 34.94 67.02
CA ALA A 2 -59.61 33.77 67.33
C ALA A 2 -58.73 32.58 67.79
N THR A 3 -58.60 32.54 69.11
CA THR A 3 -58.37 31.42 70.04
C THR A 3 -58.33 30.00 69.47
N ASP A 4 -57.37 29.19 69.95
CA ASP A 4 -57.73 28.00 70.72
C ASP A 4 -56.57 27.49 71.60
N MET A 5 -56.83 27.47 72.92
CA MET A 5 -56.00 26.81 73.93
C MET A 5 -56.59 25.43 74.22
N THR A 6 -55.75 24.40 74.19
CA THR A 6 -56.04 23.11 74.86
C THR A 6 -54.90 22.76 75.81
N PRO A 7 -55.19 22.36 77.08
CA PRO A 7 -54.19 21.92 78.02
C PRO A 7 -54.07 20.40 77.97
N VAL A 8 -52.93 19.86 77.54
CA VAL A 8 -52.66 18.41 77.61
C VAL A 8 -51.58 18.15 78.64
N ARG A 9 -51.99 17.39 79.67
CA ARG A 9 -51.24 16.91 80.83
C ARG A 9 -49.86 16.33 80.48
N THR A 10 -48.81 16.99 80.92
CA THR A 10 -47.40 16.61 80.76
C THR A 10 -46.71 16.39 82.11
N THR A 11 -47.03 15.32 82.84
CA THR A 11 -46.28 15.01 84.08
C THR A 11 -45.97 13.53 84.34
N SER A 12 -46.42 12.59 83.49
CA SER A 12 -46.23 11.14 83.76
C SER A 12 -45.23 10.43 82.82
N ARG A 13 -44.91 10.97 81.64
CA ARG A 13 -44.00 10.32 80.67
C ARG A 13 -42.50 10.61 80.88
N THR A 14 -42.14 11.68 81.58
CA THR A 14 -40.75 12.06 81.84
C THR A 14 -40.06 11.21 82.91
N TRP A 15 -40.80 10.71 83.90
CA TRP A 15 -40.25 9.84 84.95
C TRP A 15 -39.96 8.42 84.45
N LEU A 16 -40.79 7.87 83.56
CA LEU A 16 -40.54 6.57 82.93
C LEU A 16 -39.31 6.59 82.02
N LEU A 17 -39.05 7.70 81.31
CA LEU A 17 -37.85 7.88 80.49
C LEU A 17 -36.57 8.01 81.34
N LEU A 18 -36.61 8.67 82.50
CA LEU A 18 -35.46 8.79 83.40
C LEU A 18 -35.11 7.49 84.13
N VAL A 19 -36.11 6.68 84.53
CA VAL A 19 -35.86 5.37 85.15
C VAL A 19 -35.36 4.36 84.11
N LEU A 20 -35.85 4.39 82.87
CA LEU A 20 -35.30 3.56 81.79
C LEU A 20 -33.88 3.97 81.38
N LEU A 21 -33.54 5.27 81.42
CA LEU A 21 -32.15 5.73 81.21
C LEU A 21 -31.21 5.26 82.33
N ALA A 22 -31.66 5.32 83.60
CA ALA A 22 -30.86 4.93 84.75
C ALA A 22 -30.59 3.41 84.79
N VAL A 23 -31.58 2.58 84.47
CA VAL A 23 -31.40 1.11 84.42
C VAL A 23 -30.56 0.68 83.20
N ALA A 24 -30.65 1.38 82.08
CA ALA A 24 -29.79 1.14 80.92
C ALA A 24 -28.31 1.50 81.21
N SER A 25 -28.04 2.52 82.03
CA SER A 25 -26.66 2.86 82.43
C SER A 25 -26.03 1.89 83.43
N SER A 26 -26.82 1.13 84.20
CA SER A 26 -26.30 0.15 85.18
C SER A 26 -25.97 -1.24 84.60
N ALA A 27 -26.34 -1.51 83.33
CA ALA A 27 -26.00 -2.78 82.66
C ALA A 27 -24.64 -2.75 81.93
N CYS A 28 -23.98 -1.58 81.87
CA CYS A 28 -22.64 -1.42 81.31
C CYS A 28 -21.62 -1.10 82.43
N GLY A 29 -21.43 -2.02 83.37
CA GLY A 29 -20.28 -1.96 84.28
C GLY A 29 -18.95 -2.02 83.50
N PRO A 30 -17.88 -1.36 83.97
CA PRO A 30 -16.59 -1.36 83.29
C PRO A 30 -16.10 -2.81 83.10
N ARG A 31 -15.75 -3.18 81.85
CA ARG A 31 -15.19 -4.49 81.52
C ARG A 31 -13.98 -4.78 82.41
N THR A 32 -13.88 -6.02 82.89
CA THR A 32 -12.72 -6.45 83.69
C THR A 32 -11.44 -6.38 82.84
N LYS A 33 -10.28 -6.20 83.48
CA LYS A 33 -8.98 -6.13 82.77
C LYS A 33 -8.75 -7.32 81.83
N GLN A 34 -9.15 -8.51 82.26
CA GLN A 34 -9.05 -9.75 81.47
C GLN A 34 -10.00 -9.76 80.25
N GLN A 35 -11.21 -9.23 80.38
CA GLN A 35 -12.13 -9.06 79.25
C GLN A 35 -11.63 -8.03 78.24
N ARG A 36 -11.03 -6.93 78.71
CA ARG A 36 -10.42 -5.91 77.85
C ARG A 36 -9.23 -6.48 77.08
N GLN A 37 -8.38 -7.28 77.74
CA GLN A 37 -7.23 -7.94 77.10
C GLN A 37 -7.69 -8.94 76.02
N SER A 38 -8.61 -9.85 76.34
CA SER A 38 -9.16 -10.79 75.34
C SER A 38 -9.87 -10.07 74.18
N HIS A 39 -10.53 -8.94 74.45
CA HIS A 39 -11.12 -8.12 73.40
C HIS A 39 -10.05 -7.46 72.52
N GLY A 40 -8.95 -6.98 73.12
CA GLY A 40 -7.78 -6.48 72.41
C GLY A 40 -7.16 -7.53 71.48
N GLU A 41 -6.98 -8.77 71.96
CA GLU A 41 -6.47 -9.89 71.17
C GLU A 41 -7.34 -10.20 69.94
N LYS A 42 -8.66 -10.26 70.11
CA LYS A 42 -9.58 -10.48 68.97
C LYS A 42 -9.51 -9.36 67.93
N ARG A 43 -9.31 -8.11 68.38
CA ARG A 43 -9.15 -6.96 67.49
C ARG A 43 -7.80 -7.01 66.76
N THR A 44 -6.74 -7.46 67.42
CA THR A 44 -5.44 -7.68 66.76
C THR A 44 -5.52 -8.80 65.73
N ASP A 45 -6.21 -9.92 66.01
CA ASP A 45 -6.44 -10.99 65.03
C ASP A 45 -7.18 -10.49 63.78
N GLU A 46 -8.24 -9.70 63.98
CA GLU A 46 -9.01 -9.08 62.90
C GLU A 46 -8.15 -8.12 62.07
N ALA A 47 -7.34 -7.29 62.72
CA ALA A 47 -6.40 -6.39 62.03
C ALA A 47 -5.35 -7.17 61.24
N THR A 48 -4.80 -8.26 61.78
CA THR A 48 -3.83 -9.13 61.10
C THR A 48 -4.42 -9.72 59.81
N LEU A 49 -5.67 -10.16 59.82
CA LEU A 49 -6.34 -10.65 58.61
C LEU A 49 -6.47 -9.55 57.54
N LEU A 50 -6.91 -8.35 57.94
CA LEU A 50 -7.05 -7.20 57.04
C LEU A 50 -5.71 -6.75 56.45
N LEU A 51 -4.65 -6.69 57.26
CA LEU A 51 -3.30 -6.31 56.82
C LEU A 51 -2.69 -7.35 55.88
N ASN A 52 -2.91 -8.65 56.14
CA ASN A 52 -2.48 -9.72 55.24
C ASN A 52 -3.19 -9.65 53.88
N GLU A 53 -4.51 -9.43 53.87
CA GLU A 53 -5.28 -9.27 52.64
C GLU A 53 -4.87 -8.00 51.87
N ALA A 54 -4.67 -6.88 52.56
CA ALA A 54 -4.14 -5.65 51.96
C ALA A 54 -2.75 -5.85 51.36
N THR A 55 -1.87 -6.57 52.06
CA THR A 55 -0.53 -6.93 51.58
C THR A 55 -0.59 -7.74 50.29
N ASN A 56 -1.49 -8.72 50.20
CA ASN A 56 -1.69 -9.51 48.99
C ASN A 56 -2.16 -8.62 47.82
N HIS A 57 -3.11 -7.72 48.04
CA HIS A 57 -3.53 -6.78 47.01
C HIS A 57 -2.41 -5.80 46.59
N LEU A 58 -1.58 -5.31 47.52
CA LEU A 58 -0.43 -4.49 47.16
C LEU A 58 0.63 -5.27 46.36
N ARG A 59 0.82 -6.57 46.63
CA ARG A 59 1.69 -7.46 45.83
C ARG A 59 1.17 -7.65 44.41
N GLU A 60 -0.14 -7.71 44.22
CA GLU A 60 -0.81 -7.78 42.92
C GLU A 60 -0.94 -6.42 42.20
N LEU A 61 -0.31 -5.38 42.75
CA LEU A 61 -0.40 -4.00 42.27
C LEU A 61 -1.81 -3.40 42.32
N ASN A 62 -2.66 -3.87 43.23
CA ASN A 62 -4.06 -3.47 43.35
C ASN A 62 -4.28 -2.53 44.56
N ALA A 63 -3.69 -1.34 44.47
CA ALA A 63 -3.78 -0.32 45.52
C ALA A 63 -5.23 0.06 45.88
N ASP A 64 -6.14 0.08 44.91
CA ASP A 64 -7.54 0.51 45.12
C ASP A 64 -8.34 -0.49 45.98
N ARG A 65 -7.95 -1.77 45.98
CA ARG A 65 -8.53 -2.78 46.88
C ARG A 65 -7.81 -2.85 48.23
N ALA A 66 -6.52 -2.53 48.27
CA ALA A 66 -5.75 -2.51 49.51
C ALA A 66 -6.13 -1.33 50.42
N GLU A 67 -6.33 -0.14 49.85
CA GLU A 67 -6.61 1.09 50.60
C GLU A 67 -7.82 1.01 51.57
N PRO A 68 -9.00 0.48 51.19
CA PRO A 68 -10.11 0.32 52.13
C PRO A 68 -9.85 -0.74 53.21
N LEU A 69 -9.02 -1.75 52.94
CA LEU A 69 -8.62 -2.75 53.95
C LEU A 69 -7.67 -2.14 54.97
N LEU A 70 -6.72 -1.32 54.52
CA LEU A 70 -5.82 -0.56 55.39
C LEU A 70 -6.60 0.44 56.24
N ALA A 71 -7.63 1.10 55.69
CA ALA A 71 -8.50 2.00 56.46
C ALA A 71 -9.29 1.25 57.55
N LYS A 72 -9.84 0.07 57.24
CA LYS A 72 -10.51 -0.79 58.25
C LYS A 72 -9.54 -1.27 59.31
N ALA A 73 -8.34 -1.71 58.92
CA ALA A 73 -7.31 -2.12 59.88
C ALA A 73 -6.92 -0.96 60.81
N GLN A 74 -6.81 0.27 60.27
CA GLN A 74 -6.56 1.47 61.07
C GLN A 74 -7.68 1.74 62.09
N GLU A 75 -8.94 1.58 61.71
CA GLU A 75 -10.09 1.71 62.61
C GLU A 75 -10.05 0.66 63.73
N THR A 76 -9.77 -0.61 63.38
CA THR A 76 -9.65 -1.71 64.34
C THR A 76 -8.51 -1.48 65.34
N LEU A 77 -7.34 -1.02 64.86
CA LEU A 77 -6.14 -0.77 65.69
C LEU A 77 -6.21 0.53 66.53
N ALA A 78 -7.15 1.43 66.23
CA ALA A 78 -7.41 2.65 67.00
C ALA A 78 -8.21 2.38 68.30
N HIS A 79 -8.74 1.17 68.49
CA HIS A 79 -9.50 0.83 69.69
C HIS A 79 -8.57 0.80 70.93
N PRO A 80 -8.95 1.41 72.07
CA PRO A 80 -8.06 1.55 73.24
C PRO A 80 -7.64 0.21 73.87
N ASP A 81 -8.48 -0.82 73.77
CA ASP A 81 -8.14 -2.16 74.27
C ASP A 81 -7.00 -2.85 73.49
N VAL A 82 -6.67 -2.38 72.28
CA VAL A 82 -5.56 -2.94 71.47
C VAL A 82 -4.20 -2.65 72.11
N GLU A 83 -4.08 -1.58 72.90
CA GLU A 83 -2.84 -1.23 73.62
C GLU A 83 -2.49 -2.23 74.73
N LEU A 84 -3.46 -3.03 75.16
CA LEU A 84 -3.25 -4.11 76.13
C LEU A 84 -2.71 -5.38 75.47
N SER A 85 -2.73 -5.46 74.13
CA SER A 85 -2.17 -6.58 73.35
C SER A 85 -0.70 -6.33 73.03
N PRO A 86 0.20 -7.32 73.22
CA PRO A 86 1.63 -7.16 72.92
C PRO A 86 1.92 -6.95 71.42
N GLU A 87 1.00 -7.32 70.53
CA GLU A 87 1.17 -7.20 69.08
C GLU A 87 0.72 -5.85 68.51
N GLY A 88 0.00 -5.05 69.30
CA GLY A 88 -0.65 -3.82 68.82
C GLY A 88 0.32 -2.80 68.22
N GLU A 89 1.51 -2.64 68.81
CA GLU A 89 2.54 -1.73 68.29
C GLU A 89 3.16 -2.22 66.98
N MET A 90 3.42 -3.52 66.87
CA MET A 90 3.95 -4.14 65.65
C MET A 90 2.97 -4.00 64.47
N LEU A 91 1.68 -4.26 64.69
CA LEU A 91 0.64 -4.11 63.66
C LEU A 91 0.44 -2.65 63.23
N ARG A 92 0.60 -1.67 64.15
CA ARG A 92 0.58 -0.24 63.79
C ARG A 92 1.78 0.15 62.92
N SER A 93 2.96 -0.40 63.20
CA SER A 93 4.15 -0.21 62.36
C SER A 93 3.95 -0.80 60.96
N GLU A 94 3.42 -2.02 60.87
CA GLU A 94 3.11 -2.67 59.59
C GLU A 94 2.07 -1.89 58.79
N LEU A 95 0.99 -1.43 59.43
CA LEU A 95 -0.02 -0.57 58.80
C LEU A 95 0.61 0.68 58.18
N ALA A 96 1.47 1.39 58.92
CA ALA A 96 2.15 2.59 58.44
C ALA A 96 3.05 2.29 57.23
N GLU A 97 3.78 1.16 57.25
CA GLU A 97 4.59 0.72 56.11
C GLU A 97 3.72 0.45 54.87
N LEU A 98 2.63 -0.31 55.03
CA LEU A 98 1.73 -0.64 53.92
C LEU A 98 1.04 0.61 53.36
N GLN A 99 0.61 1.54 54.21
CA GLN A 99 0.05 2.83 53.79
C GLN A 99 1.07 3.65 52.98
N ALA A 100 2.34 3.68 53.40
CA ALA A 100 3.41 4.35 52.65
C ALA A 100 3.71 3.69 51.29
N ARG A 101 3.38 2.40 51.12
CA ARG A 101 3.56 1.65 49.87
C ARG A 101 2.45 1.88 48.84
N VAL A 102 1.23 2.24 49.26
CA VAL A 102 0.08 2.50 48.37
C VAL A 102 0.42 3.43 47.19
N PRO A 103 1.00 4.63 47.37
CA PRO A 103 1.31 5.52 46.25
C PRO A 103 2.35 4.92 45.28
N ARG A 104 3.38 4.23 45.81
CA ARG A 104 4.41 3.57 44.99
C ARG A 104 3.82 2.47 44.12
N VAL A 105 2.89 1.69 44.67
CA VAL A 105 2.18 0.63 43.94
C VAL A 105 1.30 1.22 42.83
N ARG A 106 0.62 2.35 43.07
CA ARG A 106 -0.13 3.06 42.03
C ARG A 106 0.76 3.51 40.87
N GLU A 107 1.89 4.16 41.18
CA GLU A 107 2.85 4.59 40.18
C GLU A 107 3.43 3.42 39.38
N GLU A 108 3.76 2.32 40.05
CA GLU A 108 4.28 1.12 39.39
C GLU A 108 3.25 0.49 38.45
N LYS A 109 1.98 0.38 38.88
CA LYS A 109 0.88 -0.11 38.04
C LYS A 109 0.75 0.74 36.77
N VAL A 110 0.66 2.06 36.92
CA VAL A 110 0.56 3.00 35.78
C VAL A 110 1.77 2.87 34.85
N ARG A 111 2.98 2.71 35.40
CA ARG A 111 4.19 2.50 34.59
C ARG A 111 4.12 1.20 33.79
N ARG A 112 3.73 0.09 34.42
CA ARG A 112 3.59 -1.21 33.75
C ARG A 112 2.51 -1.19 32.67
N GLU A 113 1.38 -0.54 32.94
CA GLU A 113 0.30 -0.35 31.95
C GLU A 113 0.79 0.47 30.75
N LYS A 114 1.49 1.59 30.98
CA LYS A 114 2.09 2.40 29.90
C LYS A 114 3.10 1.61 29.07
N GLN A 115 3.96 0.82 29.72
CA GLN A 115 4.91 -0.05 29.02
C GLN A 115 4.19 -1.12 28.19
N ALA A 116 3.16 -1.75 28.73
CA ALA A 116 2.37 -2.76 28.02
C ALA A 116 1.64 -2.16 26.80
N VAL A 117 1.12 -0.93 26.91
CA VAL A 117 0.52 -0.22 25.78
C VAL A 117 1.57 0.10 24.72
N ALA A 118 2.71 0.66 25.11
CA ALA A 118 3.80 0.97 24.17
C ALA A 118 4.34 -0.28 23.46
N GLU A 119 4.45 -1.41 24.17
CA GLU A 119 4.87 -2.68 23.57
C GLU A 119 3.82 -3.22 22.59
N ARG A 120 2.53 -3.09 22.90
CA ARG A 120 1.45 -3.47 21.97
C ARG A 120 1.46 -2.61 20.71
N GLU A 121 1.54 -1.28 20.86
CA GLU A 121 1.63 -0.35 19.73
C GLU A 121 2.86 -0.64 18.85
N ARG A 122 3.99 -0.97 19.47
CA ARG A 122 5.20 -1.38 18.74
C ARG A 122 4.98 -2.66 17.94
N LYS A 123 4.40 -3.70 18.54
CA LYS A 123 4.11 -4.98 17.84
C LYS A 123 3.11 -4.80 16.71
N GLU A 124 2.09 -3.96 16.91
CA GLU A 124 1.12 -3.63 15.87
C GLU A 124 1.77 -2.89 14.70
N LEU A 125 2.68 -1.94 14.99
CA LEU A 125 3.46 -1.25 13.96
C LEU A 125 4.38 -2.20 13.20
N GLU A 126 5.12 -3.07 13.90
CA GLU A 126 5.99 -4.07 13.27
C GLU A 126 5.20 -5.01 12.34
N ALA A 127 4.06 -5.52 12.81
CA ALA A 127 3.18 -6.38 12.00
C ALA A 127 2.58 -5.64 10.78
N ALA A 128 2.21 -4.37 10.94
CA ALA A 128 1.72 -3.55 9.84
C ALA A 128 2.81 -3.28 8.79
N VAL A 129 4.05 -3.02 9.24
CA VAL A 129 5.22 -2.84 8.37
C VAL A 129 5.55 -4.12 7.60
N GLU A 130 5.55 -5.27 8.26
CA GLU A 130 5.81 -6.57 7.63
C GLU A 130 4.76 -6.89 6.56
N LYS A 131 3.47 -6.81 6.91
CA LYS A 131 2.37 -7.02 5.99
C LYS A 131 2.45 -6.11 4.76
N GLN A 132 2.82 -4.84 4.96
CA GLN A 132 2.96 -3.90 3.87
C GLN A 132 4.17 -4.24 2.99
N ARG A 133 5.31 -4.62 3.57
CA ARG A 133 6.49 -5.06 2.82
C ARG A 133 6.17 -6.26 1.94
N ASP A 134 5.46 -7.25 2.45
CA ASP A 134 5.05 -8.42 1.67
C ASP A 134 4.18 -8.04 0.48
N ALA A 135 3.19 -7.17 0.71
CA ALA A 135 2.32 -6.68 -0.37
C ALA A 135 3.09 -5.88 -1.44
N VAL A 136 4.08 -5.08 -1.04
CA VAL A 136 4.96 -4.37 -1.98
C VAL A 136 5.84 -5.36 -2.75
N MET A 137 6.41 -6.35 -2.08
CA MET A 137 7.28 -7.36 -2.70
C MET A 137 6.51 -8.22 -3.69
N GLU A 138 5.32 -8.69 -3.35
CA GLU A 138 4.43 -9.43 -4.25
C GLU A 138 4.11 -8.61 -5.52
N ALA A 139 3.75 -7.34 -5.35
CA ALA A 139 3.48 -6.45 -6.49
C ALA A 139 4.74 -6.23 -7.35
N LEU A 140 5.91 -6.08 -6.73
CA LEU A 140 7.18 -5.93 -7.44
C LEU A 140 7.56 -7.20 -8.21
N PHE A 141 7.29 -8.39 -7.67
CA PHE A 141 7.46 -9.65 -8.40
C PHE A 141 6.57 -9.70 -9.64
N ALA A 142 5.29 -9.36 -9.52
CA ALA A 142 4.37 -9.30 -10.66
C ALA A 142 4.82 -8.26 -11.71
N ALA A 143 5.39 -7.12 -11.28
CA ALA A 143 5.96 -6.13 -12.19
C ALA A 143 7.17 -6.67 -12.96
N ASN A 144 8.07 -7.39 -12.29
CA ASN A 144 9.23 -8.01 -12.93
C ASN A 144 8.81 -9.11 -13.92
N GLU A 145 7.87 -9.98 -13.54
CA GLU A 145 7.34 -11.02 -14.43
C GLU A 145 6.71 -10.40 -15.70
N ALA A 146 5.92 -9.33 -15.53
CA ALA A 146 5.32 -8.63 -16.66
C ALA A 146 6.36 -7.94 -17.56
N LEU A 147 7.47 -7.46 -16.99
CA LEU A 147 8.60 -6.93 -17.77
C LEU A 147 9.34 -8.02 -18.53
N ASP A 148 9.58 -9.17 -17.91
CA ASP A 148 10.26 -10.29 -18.57
C ASP A 148 9.40 -10.86 -19.72
N ALA A 149 8.06 -10.79 -19.59
CA ALA A 149 7.15 -11.11 -20.69
C ALA A 149 7.32 -10.21 -21.94
N LEU A 150 7.88 -9.00 -21.80
CA LEU A 150 8.23 -8.13 -22.94
C LEU A 150 9.38 -8.66 -23.78
N GLU A 151 10.22 -9.51 -23.21
CA GLU A 151 11.34 -10.16 -23.90
C GLU A 151 10.90 -11.44 -24.63
N GLY A 152 9.66 -11.87 -24.40
CA GLY A 152 9.04 -13.01 -25.06
C GLY A 152 8.84 -12.82 -26.57
N LYS A 153 8.85 -13.93 -27.31
CA LYS A 153 8.68 -13.92 -28.79
C LYS A 153 7.31 -13.39 -29.24
N GLU A 154 6.31 -13.47 -28.37
CA GLU A 154 4.92 -13.07 -28.62
C GLU A 154 4.57 -11.74 -27.93
N ALA A 155 5.58 -11.00 -27.45
CA ALA A 155 5.37 -9.71 -26.83
C ALA A 155 4.73 -8.71 -27.81
N GLY A 156 3.65 -8.08 -27.36
CA GLY A 156 2.89 -7.09 -28.09
C GLY A 156 2.38 -5.97 -27.18
N SER A 157 1.44 -5.18 -27.68
CA SER A 157 0.86 -4.05 -26.94
C SER A 157 0.18 -4.48 -25.63
N ALA A 158 -0.42 -5.68 -25.59
CA ALA A 158 -1.03 -6.22 -24.39
C ALA A 158 -0.02 -6.42 -23.25
N GLN A 159 1.18 -6.94 -23.54
CA GLN A 159 2.24 -7.10 -22.54
C GLN A 159 2.79 -5.76 -22.07
N VAL A 160 2.90 -4.76 -22.96
CA VAL A 160 3.29 -3.38 -22.56
C VAL A 160 2.30 -2.80 -21.57
N THR A 161 1.00 -2.94 -21.83
CA THR A 161 -0.05 -2.48 -20.91
C THR A 161 0.02 -3.24 -19.59
N ALA A 162 0.13 -4.57 -19.62
CA ALA A 162 0.23 -5.39 -18.40
C ALA A 162 1.44 -5.01 -17.52
N ALA A 163 2.61 -4.77 -18.12
CA ALA A 163 3.80 -4.31 -17.42
C ALA A 163 3.62 -2.90 -16.84
N SER A 164 3.02 -1.98 -17.60
CA SER A 164 2.69 -0.63 -17.14
C SER A 164 1.75 -0.68 -15.92
N ASP A 165 0.68 -1.47 -15.99
CA ASP A 165 -0.30 -1.63 -14.92
C ASP A 165 0.34 -2.27 -13.67
N ALA A 166 1.23 -3.25 -13.85
CA ALA A 166 1.94 -3.89 -12.73
C ALA A 166 2.90 -2.92 -12.02
N ILE A 167 3.66 -2.10 -12.75
CA ILE A 167 4.50 -1.04 -12.18
C ILE A 167 3.63 -0.03 -11.41
N GLN A 168 2.52 0.41 -12.01
CA GLN A 168 1.60 1.36 -11.39
C GLN A 168 0.98 0.81 -10.10
N ARG A 169 0.51 -0.44 -10.10
CA ARG A 169 0.03 -1.13 -8.89
C ARG A 169 1.08 -1.18 -7.80
N THR A 170 2.34 -1.45 -8.15
CA THR A 170 3.44 -1.47 -7.18
C THR A 170 3.67 -0.09 -6.56
N ARG A 171 3.61 0.99 -7.35
CA ARG A 171 3.68 2.36 -6.83
C ARG A 171 2.53 2.70 -5.89
N GLU A 172 1.32 2.28 -6.24
CA GLU A 172 0.14 2.48 -5.39
C GLU A 172 0.30 1.76 -4.06
N ARG A 173 0.87 0.55 -4.05
CA ARG A 173 1.22 -0.17 -2.82
C ARG A 173 2.26 0.58 -2.00
N VAL A 174 3.36 1.04 -2.60
CA VAL A 174 4.35 1.86 -1.86
C VAL A 174 3.68 3.10 -1.26
N LYS A 175 2.89 3.83 -2.06
CA LYS A 175 2.17 5.04 -1.63
C LYS A 175 1.16 4.78 -0.50
N ALA A 176 0.50 3.63 -0.49
CA ALA A 176 -0.41 3.24 0.58
C ALA A 176 0.31 3.06 1.94
N GLY A 177 1.61 2.76 1.92
CA GLY A 177 2.43 2.63 3.13
C GLY A 177 3.04 3.94 3.64
N LYS A 178 2.69 5.10 3.07
CA LYS A 178 3.34 6.38 3.39
C LYS A 178 3.28 6.76 4.88
N GLU A 179 2.21 6.41 5.58
CA GLU A 179 2.10 6.63 7.03
C GLU A 179 3.09 5.77 7.83
N LEU A 180 3.43 4.58 7.34
CA LEU A 180 4.41 3.70 7.96
C LEU A 180 5.83 4.22 7.77
N GLU A 181 6.11 4.96 6.68
CA GLU A 181 7.41 5.61 6.47
C GLU A 181 7.72 6.65 7.55
N ALA A 182 6.70 7.36 8.04
CA ALA A 182 6.85 8.34 9.12
C ALA A 182 7.07 7.69 10.49
N LYS A 183 6.63 6.44 10.67
CA LYS A 183 6.69 5.70 11.94
C LYS A 183 7.84 4.70 12.02
N SER A 184 8.38 4.26 10.87
CA SER A 184 9.44 3.26 10.77
C SER A 184 10.49 3.68 9.73
N GLU A 185 11.70 4.00 10.21
CA GLU A 185 12.84 4.33 9.35
C GLU A 185 13.23 3.16 8.43
N ASP A 186 13.15 1.93 8.93
CA ASP A 186 13.42 0.71 8.17
C ASP A 186 12.42 0.53 7.01
N TYR A 187 11.15 0.86 7.21
CA TYR A 187 10.17 0.84 6.13
C TYR A 187 10.46 1.96 5.11
N ALA A 188 10.76 3.18 5.57
CA ALA A 188 11.12 4.29 4.69
C ALA A 188 12.35 3.99 3.81
N ALA A 189 13.37 3.32 4.34
CA ALA A 189 14.51 2.86 3.56
C ALA A 189 14.11 1.82 2.49
N SER A 190 13.25 0.87 2.84
CA SER A 190 12.72 -0.14 1.91
C SER A 190 11.87 0.47 0.79
N ALA A 191 10.99 1.43 1.13
CA ALA A 191 10.16 2.16 0.17
C ALA A 191 11.03 2.89 -0.87
N ARG A 192 12.03 3.67 -0.42
CA ARG A 192 12.99 4.36 -1.31
C ARG A 192 13.77 3.41 -2.21
N SER A 193 14.18 2.26 -1.70
CA SER A 193 14.85 1.21 -2.49
C SER A 193 13.92 0.66 -3.57
N THR A 194 12.66 0.42 -3.22
CA THR A 194 11.63 -0.04 -4.16
C THR A 194 11.34 1.01 -5.25
N GLU A 195 11.25 2.29 -4.90
CA GLU A 195 11.05 3.36 -5.88
C GLU A 195 12.18 3.40 -6.93
N ARG A 196 13.44 3.26 -6.51
CA ARG A 196 14.58 3.17 -7.45
C ARG A 196 14.46 1.97 -8.39
N LYS A 197 14.01 0.81 -7.88
CA LYS A 197 13.74 -0.37 -8.72
C LYS A 197 12.60 -0.11 -9.71
N LEU A 198 11.57 0.64 -9.30
CA LEU A 198 10.46 1.02 -10.18
C LEU A 198 10.89 2.00 -11.27
N GLU A 199 11.82 2.92 -10.99
CA GLU A 199 12.42 3.78 -12.02
C GLU A 199 13.19 2.96 -13.07
N GLN A 200 13.97 1.96 -12.63
CA GLN A 200 14.67 1.04 -13.54
C GLN A 200 13.67 0.20 -14.36
N ALA A 201 12.61 -0.30 -13.72
CA ALA A 201 11.51 -1.01 -14.36
C ALA A 201 10.82 -0.16 -15.44
N GLU A 202 10.56 1.13 -15.17
CA GLU A 202 10.00 2.05 -16.17
C GLU A 202 10.94 2.31 -17.34
N ALA A 203 12.25 2.40 -17.09
CA ALA A 203 13.24 2.51 -18.16
C ALA A 203 13.20 1.27 -19.06
N ARG A 204 13.17 0.06 -18.47
CA ARG A 204 13.00 -1.22 -19.21
C ARG A 204 11.69 -1.23 -20.00
N LEU A 205 10.57 -0.82 -19.39
CA LEU A 205 9.27 -0.73 -20.06
C LEU A 205 9.32 0.20 -21.28
N LYS A 206 9.92 1.39 -21.14
CA LYS A 206 10.07 2.34 -22.25
C LYS A 206 10.90 1.76 -23.40
N GLN A 207 11.96 1.03 -23.09
CA GLN A 207 12.77 0.33 -24.10
C GLN A 207 11.96 -0.77 -24.79
N GLY A 208 11.31 -1.66 -24.03
CA GLY A 208 10.46 -2.73 -24.55
C GLY A 208 9.32 -2.21 -25.43
N ARG A 209 8.66 -1.13 -25.00
CA ARG A 209 7.62 -0.45 -25.78
C ARG A 209 8.14 0.04 -27.13
N LYS A 210 9.29 0.71 -27.19
CA LYS A 210 9.88 1.16 -28.46
C LYS A 210 10.19 -0.01 -29.41
N VAL A 211 10.67 -1.13 -28.86
CA VAL A 211 10.92 -2.35 -29.64
C VAL A 211 9.61 -2.91 -30.20
N ILE A 212 8.57 -3.03 -29.37
CA ILE A 212 7.27 -3.55 -29.76
C ILE A 212 6.58 -2.63 -30.78
N ASP A 213 6.66 -1.31 -30.61
CA ASP A 213 6.14 -0.32 -31.56
C ASP A 213 6.86 -0.43 -32.92
N PHE A 214 8.17 -0.65 -32.91
CA PHE A 214 8.93 -0.90 -34.14
C PHE A 214 8.52 -2.22 -34.83
N VAL A 215 8.37 -3.31 -34.07
CA VAL A 215 8.00 -4.63 -34.57
C VAL A 215 6.59 -4.61 -35.17
N SER A 216 5.63 -4.03 -34.45
CA SER A 216 4.22 -3.95 -34.86
C SER A 216 3.94 -2.93 -35.96
N GLY A 217 4.77 -1.88 -36.09
CA GLY A 217 4.62 -0.84 -37.11
C GLY A 217 5.59 -1.00 -38.30
N PRO A 218 6.72 -0.28 -38.35
CA PRO A 218 7.64 -0.25 -39.50
C PRO A 218 8.09 -1.62 -40.00
N LEU A 219 8.40 -2.55 -39.08
CA LEU A 219 8.82 -3.89 -39.46
C LEU A 219 7.67 -4.69 -40.07
N SER A 220 6.49 -4.70 -39.43
CA SER A 220 5.29 -5.35 -39.96
C SER A 220 4.95 -4.87 -41.36
N GLY A 221 4.97 -3.55 -41.60
CA GLY A 221 4.75 -2.98 -42.94
C GLY A 221 5.73 -3.51 -44.00
N SER A 222 7.00 -3.69 -43.64
CA SER A 222 8.01 -4.31 -44.51
C SER A 222 7.77 -5.82 -44.74
N LEU A 223 7.17 -6.51 -43.77
CA LEU A 223 6.80 -7.93 -43.89
C LEU A 223 5.59 -8.18 -44.80
N GLU A 224 4.71 -7.18 -44.94
CA GLU A 224 3.55 -7.17 -45.85
C GLU A 224 3.93 -6.74 -47.28
N ALA A 225 5.05 -6.03 -47.44
CA ALA A 225 5.52 -5.51 -48.72
C ALA A 225 5.65 -6.59 -49.85
N PRO A 226 6.04 -7.84 -49.58
CA PRO A 226 6.03 -8.90 -50.60
C PRO A 226 4.65 -9.20 -51.20
N GLU A 227 3.57 -9.09 -50.41
CA GLU A 227 2.21 -9.30 -50.91
C GLU A 227 1.76 -8.12 -51.78
N LEU A 228 2.10 -6.89 -51.38
CA LEU A 228 1.90 -5.71 -52.23
C LEU A 228 2.70 -5.80 -53.53
N GLU A 229 3.93 -6.31 -53.47
CA GLU A 229 4.74 -6.52 -54.67
C GLU A 229 4.09 -7.53 -55.62
N LYS A 230 3.55 -8.63 -55.10
CA LYS A 230 2.79 -9.60 -55.91
C LYS A 230 1.58 -8.96 -56.57
N LYS A 231 0.84 -8.09 -55.85
CA LYS A 231 -0.28 -7.31 -56.43
C LYS A 231 0.22 -6.38 -57.54
N ALA A 232 1.29 -5.62 -57.28
CA ALA A 232 1.90 -4.73 -58.25
C ALA A 232 2.37 -5.45 -59.53
N ARG A 233 2.85 -6.69 -59.42
CA ARG A 233 3.26 -7.50 -60.59
C ARG A 233 2.08 -7.90 -61.48
N LYS A 234 0.89 -8.11 -60.89
CA LYS A 234 -0.33 -8.50 -61.60
C LYS A 234 -1.06 -7.31 -62.22
N GLU A 235 -0.79 -6.09 -61.75
CA GLU A 235 -1.41 -4.87 -62.23
C GLU A 235 -0.97 -4.54 -63.67
N LYS A 236 -1.95 -4.28 -64.53
CA LYS A 236 -1.75 -3.98 -65.95
C LYS A 236 -1.61 -2.49 -66.19
N ASP A 237 -2.30 -1.67 -65.41
CA ASP A 237 -2.17 -0.21 -65.52
C ASP A 237 -0.82 0.26 -64.98
N ILE A 238 -0.08 1.00 -65.79
CA ILE A 238 1.29 1.42 -65.44
C ILE A 238 1.28 2.40 -64.25
N ALA A 239 0.28 3.27 -64.16
CA ALA A 239 0.19 4.25 -63.08
C ALA A 239 -0.17 3.60 -61.74
N ALA A 240 -1.16 2.70 -61.71
CA ALA A 240 -1.52 1.91 -60.54
C ALA A 240 -0.36 1.00 -60.09
N ARG A 241 0.31 0.34 -61.04
CA ARG A 241 1.49 -0.47 -60.76
C ARG A 241 2.63 0.36 -60.16
N LEU A 242 2.90 1.54 -60.70
CA LEU A 242 3.89 2.48 -60.16
C LEU A 242 3.55 2.90 -58.73
N SER A 243 2.28 3.21 -58.45
CA SER A 243 1.80 3.56 -57.10
C SER A 243 2.09 2.44 -56.10
N LEU A 244 1.70 1.19 -56.42
CA LEU A 244 1.95 0.03 -55.55
C LEU A 244 3.45 -0.21 -55.29
N TYR A 245 4.30 -0.10 -56.31
CA TYR A 245 5.75 -0.23 -56.12
C TYR A 245 6.35 0.92 -55.30
N THR A 246 5.79 2.12 -55.40
CA THR A 246 6.18 3.28 -54.59
C THR A 246 5.86 3.02 -53.12
N GLU A 247 4.67 2.49 -52.83
CA GLU A 247 4.28 2.10 -51.47
C GLU A 247 5.20 1.00 -50.90
N VAL A 248 5.50 -0.05 -51.68
CA VAL A 248 6.46 -1.11 -51.30
C VAL A 248 7.82 -0.52 -50.95
N ARG A 249 8.32 0.43 -51.75
CA ARG A 249 9.59 1.11 -51.48
C ARG A 249 9.51 1.88 -50.16
N ASP A 250 8.45 2.66 -49.97
CA ASP A 250 8.30 3.53 -48.81
C ASP A 250 8.20 2.73 -47.52
N ARG A 251 7.47 1.61 -47.51
CA ARG A 251 7.43 0.68 -46.37
C ARG A 251 8.82 0.13 -46.00
N HIS A 252 9.63 -0.26 -46.99
CA HIS A 252 11.01 -0.70 -46.74
C HIS A 252 11.93 0.45 -46.31
N ARG A 253 11.73 1.66 -46.83
CA ARG A 253 12.51 2.85 -46.46
C ARG A 253 12.24 3.22 -45.00
N VAL A 254 10.97 3.29 -44.60
CA VAL A 254 10.54 3.57 -43.22
C VAL A 254 11.06 2.50 -42.27
N CYS A 255 10.95 1.21 -42.62
CA CYS A 255 11.58 0.13 -41.86
C CYS A 255 13.08 0.39 -41.62
N GLY A 256 13.82 0.75 -42.69
CA GLY A 256 15.26 0.99 -42.60
C GLY A 256 15.61 2.19 -41.71
N SER A 257 14.92 3.33 -41.88
CA SER A 257 15.21 4.55 -41.14
C SER A 257 14.80 4.47 -39.68
N GLU A 258 13.62 3.92 -39.38
CA GLU A 258 13.16 3.74 -38.00
C GLU A 258 14.02 2.71 -37.27
N ALA A 259 14.50 1.66 -37.96
CA ALA A 259 15.44 0.72 -37.36
C ALA A 259 16.79 1.36 -37.03
N GLU A 260 17.29 2.28 -37.86
CA GLU A 260 18.51 3.04 -37.56
C GLU A 260 18.33 4.00 -36.40
N LYS A 261 17.19 4.71 -36.37
CA LYS A 261 16.83 5.57 -35.25
C LYS A 261 16.76 4.76 -33.95
N LEU A 262 16.07 3.62 -33.96
CA LEU A 262 15.97 2.71 -32.83
C LEU A 262 17.33 2.23 -32.35
N LEU A 263 18.23 1.88 -33.28
CA LEU A 263 19.60 1.45 -32.96
C LEU A 263 20.45 2.59 -32.38
N SER A 264 20.24 3.83 -32.83
CA SER A 264 20.94 5.01 -32.32
C SER A 264 20.48 5.39 -30.91
N GLU A 265 19.19 5.23 -30.62
CA GLU A 265 18.62 5.50 -29.30
C GLU A 265 18.92 4.37 -28.30
N MET A 266 19.03 3.13 -28.79
CA MET A 266 19.27 1.94 -27.96
C MET A 266 20.38 1.06 -28.57
N PRO A 267 21.65 1.43 -28.39
CA PRO A 267 22.79 0.70 -28.97
C PRO A 267 22.88 -0.75 -28.52
N GLU A 268 22.31 -1.10 -27.36
CA GLU A 268 22.28 -2.46 -26.82
C GLU A 268 21.51 -3.43 -27.73
N LEU A 269 20.51 -2.93 -28.48
CA LEU A 269 19.77 -3.70 -29.49
C LEU A 269 20.62 -4.11 -30.70
N ALA A 270 21.86 -3.61 -30.81
CA ALA A 270 22.80 -4.05 -31.82
C ALA A 270 23.14 -5.54 -31.73
N ARG A 271 22.98 -6.15 -30.54
CA ARG A 271 23.30 -7.56 -30.27
C ARG A 271 22.06 -8.37 -29.90
N SER A 272 21.00 -7.73 -29.40
CA SER A 272 19.78 -8.40 -29.00
C SER A 272 18.96 -8.87 -30.21
N PRO A 273 18.55 -10.14 -30.26
CA PRO A 273 17.72 -10.66 -31.34
C PRO A 273 16.28 -10.14 -31.20
N LEU A 274 15.70 -9.65 -32.30
CA LEU A 274 14.30 -9.30 -32.40
C LEU A 274 13.50 -10.46 -32.99
N PRO A 275 12.29 -10.76 -32.48
CA PRO A 275 11.44 -11.79 -33.06
C PRO A 275 10.85 -11.30 -34.38
N VAL A 276 11.36 -11.80 -35.51
CA VAL A 276 10.84 -11.46 -36.84
C VAL A 276 10.29 -12.71 -37.50
N LYS A 277 8.96 -12.85 -37.58
CA LYS A 277 8.28 -14.07 -38.07
C LYS A 277 8.79 -15.35 -37.40
N GLY A 278 8.97 -15.30 -36.08
CA GLY A 278 9.49 -16.43 -35.30
C GLY A 278 10.99 -16.71 -35.46
N ARG A 279 11.71 -15.92 -36.27
CA ARG A 279 13.18 -16.01 -36.40
C ARG A 279 13.85 -14.86 -35.64
N PRO A 280 14.84 -15.14 -34.78
CA PRO A 280 15.63 -14.09 -34.16
C PRO A 280 16.47 -13.37 -35.22
N MET A 281 16.24 -12.07 -35.41
CA MET A 281 17.09 -11.23 -36.28
C MET A 281 17.61 -10.03 -35.50
N VAL A 282 18.91 -9.76 -35.65
CA VAL A 282 19.54 -8.59 -35.07
C VAL A 282 19.14 -7.34 -35.85
N LEU A 283 18.95 -6.21 -35.15
CA LEU A 283 18.49 -4.95 -35.75
C LEU A 283 19.35 -4.47 -36.93
N LYS A 284 20.68 -4.68 -36.89
CA LYS A 284 21.59 -4.39 -38.02
C LYS A 284 21.25 -5.17 -39.29
N ALA A 285 20.84 -6.44 -39.16
CA ALA A 285 20.43 -7.27 -40.28
C ALA A 285 19.09 -6.78 -40.86
N VAL A 286 18.17 -6.34 -39.99
CA VAL A 286 16.90 -5.71 -40.39
C VAL A 286 17.15 -4.43 -41.19
N ILE A 287 18.01 -3.52 -40.69
CA ILE A 287 18.40 -2.29 -41.39
C ILE A 287 18.95 -2.60 -42.78
N THR A 288 19.94 -3.49 -42.85
CA THR A 288 20.60 -3.88 -44.11
C THR A 288 19.60 -4.50 -45.09
N GLY A 289 18.72 -5.38 -44.60
CA GLY A 289 17.67 -6.01 -45.40
C GLY A 289 16.65 -5.01 -45.93
N CYS A 290 16.15 -4.11 -45.09
CA CYS A 290 15.18 -3.09 -45.47
C CYS A 290 15.78 -2.08 -46.46
N LYS A 291 17.02 -1.61 -46.24
CA LYS A 291 17.73 -0.73 -47.19
C LYS A 291 17.98 -1.39 -48.55
N LYS A 292 18.45 -2.64 -48.56
CA LYS A 292 18.68 -3.40 -49.80
C LYS A 292 17.40 -3.57 -50.59
N LYS A 293 16.29 -3.94 -49.93
CA LYS A 293 14.99 -4.08 -50.58
C LYS A 293 14.46 -2.74 -51.10
N ALA A 294 14.52 -1.67 -50.30
CA ALA A 294 14.13 -0.33 -50.73
C ALA A 294 14.90 0.12 -51.99
N GLY A 295 16.22 -0.12 -52.04
CA GLY A 295 17.05 0.21 -53.20
C GLY A 295 16.69 -0.60 -54.45
N LEU A 296 16.38 -1.89 -54.31
CA LEU A 296 15.90 -2.72 -55.42
C LEU A 296 14.55 -2.23 -55.94
N THR A 297 13.61 -1.93 -55.04
CA THR A 297 12.29 -1.41 -55.40
C THR A 297 12.37 -0.04 -56.07
N GLN A 298 13.25 0.85 -55.58
CA GLN A 298 13.49 2.16 -56.19
C GLN A 298 13.95 2.04 -57.65
N ARG A 299 14.81 1.06 -57.98
CA ARG A 299 15.21 0.82 -59.38
C ARG A 299 14.00 0.42 -60.24
N THR A 300 13.06 -0.34 -59.70
CA THR A 300 11.82 -0.71 -60.39
C THR A 300 10.88 0.48 -60.57
N VAL A 301 10.72 1.32 -59.53
CA VAL A 301 9.96 2.57 -59.59
C VAL A 301 10.48 3.48 -60.70
N VAL A 302 11.80 3.74 -60.74
CA VAL A 302 12.43 4.58 -61.79
C VAL A 302 12.23 3.98 -63.19
N LYS A 303 12.24 2.65 -63.34
CA LYS A 303 11.95 1.99 -64.62
C LYS A 303 10.49 2.20 -65.04
N LEU A 304 9.55 2.09 -64.10
CA LEU A 304 8.12 2.29 -64.34
C LEU A 304 7.78 3.76 -64.64
N GLU A 305 8.41 4.72 -63.97
CA GLU A 305 8.30 6.16 -64.28
C GLU A 305 8.73 6.45 -65.72
N LYS A 306 9.89 5.91 -66.14
CA LYS A 306 10.36 6.02 -67.52
C LYS A 306 9.39 5.38 -68.51
N ALA A 307 8.78 4.25 -68.15
CA ALA A 307 7.78 3.58 -68.98
C ALA A 307 6.49 4.40 -69.09
N LYS A 308 6.01 4.99 -67.99
CA LYS A 308 4.84 5.88 -67.94
C LYS A 308 5.02 7.07 -68.87
N VAL A 309 6.15 7.78 -68.76
CA VAL A 309 6.47 8.93 -69.64
C VAL A 309 6.52 8.52 -71.11
N LYS A 310 7.07 7.34 -71.44
CA LYS A 310 7.08 6.83 -72.83
C LYS A 310 5.67 6.51 -73.32
N PHE A 311 4.83 5.92 -72.48
CA PHE A 311 3.45 5.58 -72.80
C PHE A 311 2.60 6.84 -73.03
N GLU A 312 2.69 7.83 -72.15
CA GLU A 312 2.00 9.13 -72.29
C GLU A 312 2.42 9.85 -73.58
N LYS A 313 3.72 9.89 -73.89
CA LYS A 313 4.22 10.46 -75.15
C LYS A 313 3.66 9.72 -76.37
N ALA A 314 3.53 8.39 -76.31
CA ALA A 314 2.97 7.60 -77.40
C ALA A 314 1.45 7.81 -77.55
N GLN A 315 0.72 7.91 -76.45
CA GLN A 315 -0.71 8.25 -76.45
C GLN A 315 -0.96 9.64 -77.02
N ALA A 316 -0.24 10.67 -76.54
CA ALA A 316 -0.35 12.02 -77.07
C ALA A 316 -0.04 12.09 -78.58
N LYS A 317 0.95 11.34 -79.06
CA LYS A 317 1.21 11.22 -80.51
C LYS A 317 0.05 10.58 -81.26
N ARG A 318 -0.57 9.53 -80.71
CA ARG A 318 -1.73 8.85 -81.31
C ARG A 318 -2.97 9.75 -81.32
N GLU A 319 -3.20 10.52 -80.26
CA GLU A 319 -4.30 11.49 -80.19
C GLU A 319 -4.11 12.61 -81.21
N LYS A 320 -2.93 13.24 -81.26
CA LYS A 320 -2.59 14.22 -82.30
C LYS A 320 -2.78 13.66 -83.72
N ALA A 321 -2.36 12.42 -83.96
CA ALA A 321 -2.57 11.78 -85.26
C ALA A 321 -4.07 11.53 -85.56
N ARG A 322 -4.87 11.14 -84.57
CA ARG A 322 -6.33 10.97 -84.69
C ARG A 322 -7.03 12.30 -84.96
N GLU A 323 -6.66 13.37 -84.27
CA GLU A 323 -7.19 14.71 -84.50
C GLU A 323 -6.83 15.22 -85.90
N ALA A 324 -5.58 15.06 -86.32
CA ALA A 324 -5.14 15.40 -87.68
C ALA A 324 -5.91 14.61 -88.74
N ALA A 325 -6.18 13.31 -88.51
CA ALA A 325 -6.98 12.49 -89.41
C ALA A 325 -8.45 12.95 -89.47
N LYS A 326 -9.06 13.29 -88.33
CA LYS A 326 -10.42 13.85 -88.25
C LYS A 326 -10.52 15.19 -89.00
N GLN A 327 -9.56 16.09 -88.81
CA GLN A 327 -9.51 17.37 -89.53
C GLN A 327 -9.38 17.16 -91.05
N LYS A 328 -8.50 16.25 -91.49
CA LYS A 328 -8.38 15.89 -92.92
C LYS A 328 -9.68 15.30 -93.49
N ALA A 329 -10.38 14.47 -92.74
CA ALA A 329 -11.66 13.89 -93.16
C ALA A 329 -12.77 14.96 -93.27
N LEU A 330 -12.83 15.91 -92.33
CA LEU A 330 -13.77 17.04 -92.38
C LEU A 330 -13.48 17.97 -93.56
N ALA A 331 -12.20 18.25 -93.84
CA ALA A 331 -11.80 19.04 -95.01
C ALA A 331 -12.20 18.39 -96.34
N ARG A 332 -12.18 17.05 -96.43
CA ARG A 332 -12.66 16.32 -97.62
C ARG A 332 -14.17 16.35 -97.81
N LYS A 333 -14.95 16.46 -96.74
CA LYS A 333 -16.43 16.55 -96.81
C LYS A 333 -16.95 17.96 -97.16
N ARG A 334 -16.09 18.97 -97.13
CA ARG A 334 -16.42 20.38 -97.48
C ARG A 334 -16.06 20.74 -98.93
N LYS A 335 -15.46 19.83 -99.66
CA LYS A 335 -15.22 19.91 -101.11
C LYS A 335 -16.25 19.05 -101.82
#